data_AF-A0A357HH42-F1
#
_entry.id   AF-A0A357HH42-F1
#
_cell.length_a   1.000
_cell.length_b   1.000
_cell.length_c   1.000
_cell.angle_alpha   90.00
_cell.angle_beta   90.00
_cell.angle_gamma   90.00
#
_symmetry.space_group_name_H-M   'P 1'
#
loop_
_entity.id
_entity.type
_entity.pdbx_description
1 polymer ?
#
loop_
_entity_poly.entity_id
_entity_poly.type
_entity_poly.pdbx_seq_one_letter_code
_entity_poly.pdbx_strand_id
1 'polypeptide(L)'
;PFYYEDQVRYFQYKGKNGQNPKLVADVIYECHKHTGKRIMALFTSRAALNHVYHELQTKPGGRELPLFAQVAGSSRYAMLRGMHRIKNGILLGTNAFWEGVDLPRDLLEILIISKLPFSVPTEPRVQAYSNMLQQQGRNSFMDFSVPEAVVRFRQGFGRLIRTIEDEGLFIVMDERIVEKRYGSIFSDTIPVQMEPFSIVEELIK
;
A
#
# COMPACT_ATOMS: atom_id res chain seq x y z
N PRO A 1 24.76 -1.77 7.57
CA PRO A 1 24.03 -1.81 6.28
C PRO A 1 22.69 -2.51 6.50
N PHE A 2 21.62 -2.08 5.82
CA PHE A 2 20.35 -2.83 5.83
C PHE A 2 20.53 -4.11 5.01
N TYR A 3 19.98 -5.22 5.49
CA TYR A 3 19.94 -6.50 4.78
C TYR A 3 18.48 -6.76 4.42
N TYR A 4 17.99 -6.03 3.41
CA TYR A 4 16.55 -5.97 3.14
C TYR A 4 15.90 -7.32 2.84
N GLU A 5 16.62 -8.26 2.21
CA GLU A 5 16.14 -9.63 1.94
C GLU A 5 15.90 -10.43 3.23
N ASP A 6 16.66 -10.15 4.30
CA ASP A 6 16.48 -10.80 5.60
C ASP A 6 15.38 -10.12 6.43
N GLN A 7 15.10 -8.85 6.14
CA GLN A 7 14.18 -8.01 6.91
C GLN A 7 12.76 -7.97 6.32
N VAL A 8 12.61 -8.07 4.99
CA VAL A 8 11.33 -7.89 4.31
C VAL A 8 11.10 -8.97 3.29
N ARG A 9 9.85 -9.45 3.28
CA ARG A 9 9.31 -10.19 2.14
C ARG A 9 8.41 -9.29 1.31
N TYR A 10 8.70 -9.20 0.02
CA TYR A 10 7.89 -8.45 -0.93
C TYR A 10 6.98 -9.41 -1.73
N PHE A 11 5.69 -9.40 -1.42
CA PHE A 11 4.67 -10.12 -2.16
C PHE A 11 4.00 -9.26 -3.24
N GLN A 12 3.93 -9.78 -4.46
CA GLN A 12 3.25 -9.14 -5.59
C GLN A 12 2.09 -10.00 -6.09
N TYR A 13 0.88 -9.45 -6.09
CA TYR A 13 -0.26 -10.15 -6.64
C TYR A 13 -0.14 -10.27 -8.17
N LYS A 14 -0.30 -11.49 -8.69
CA LYS A 14 -0.28 -11.83 -10.13
C LYS A 14 -1.61 -12.39 -10.66
N GLY A 15 -2.64 -12.41 -9.83
CA GLY A 15 -3.98 -12.84 -10.25
C GLY A 15 -4.74 -11.72 -10.98
N LYS A 16 -6.04 -11.91 -11.18
CA LYS A 16 -6.91 -10.90 -11.82
C LYS A 16 -7.62 -10.03 -10.78
N ASN A 17 -7.88 -8.78 -11.11
CA ASN A 17 -8.68 -7.85 -10.31
C ASN A 17 -8.16 -7.73 -8.87
N GLY A 18 -6.87 -7.44 -8.68
CA GLY A 18 -6.27 -7.38 -7.35
C GLY A 18 -6.86 -6.29 -6.45
N GLN A 19 -7.55 -5.32 -7.05
CA GLN A 19 -8.32 -4.27 -6.36
C GLN A 19 -9.72 -4.71 -5.91
N ASN A 20 -10.13 -5.97 -6.11
CA ASN A 20 -11.41 -6.49 -5.64
C ASN A 20 -11.51 -6.32 -4.10
N PRO A 21 -12.54 -5.64 -3.57
CA PRO A 21 -12.63 -5.37 -2.14
C PRO A 21 -12.62 -6.62 -1.25
N LYS A 22 -13.28 -7.70 -1.69
CA LYS A 22 -13.33 -8.96 -0.95
C LYS A 22 -11.95 -9.60 -0.87
N LEU A 23 -11.23 -9.65 -2.00
CA LEU A 23 -9.86 -10.19 -2.04
C LEU A 23 -8.90 -9.39 -1.16
N VAL A 24 -8.94 -8.06 -1.24
CA VAL A 24 -8.08 -7.21 -0.39
C VAL A 24 -8.44 -7.40 1.08
N ALA A 25 -9.73 -7.53 1.42
CA ALA A 25 -10.17 -7.84 2.77
C ALA A 25 -9.73 -9.24 3.23
N ASP A 26 -9.73 -10.26 2.35
CA ASP A 26 -9.21 -11.59 2.63
C ASP A 26 -7.72 -11.53 3.00
N VAL A 27 -6.92 -10.82 2.19
CA VAL A 27 -5.49 -10.62 2.45
C VAL A 27 -5.26 -9.92 3.79
N ILE A 28 -5.95 -8.81 4.07
CA ILE A 28 -5.83 -8.08 5.34
C ILE A 28 -6.22 -8.98 6.52
N TYR A 29 -7.34 -9.69 6.40
CA TYR A 29 -7.88 -10.54 7.46
C TYR A 29 -6.95 -11.69 7.80
N GLU A 30 -6.47 -12.44 6.80
CA GLU A 30 -5.59 -13.58 7.02
C GLU A 30 -4.20 -13.14 7.52
N CYS A 31 -3.63 -12.06 6.96
CA CYS A 31 -2.41 -11.49 7.51
C CYS A 31 -2.57 -11.09 8.98
N HIS A 32 -3.67 -10.41 9.33
CA HIS A 32 -3.91 -10.00 10.71
C HIS A 32 -4.07 -11.20 11.65
N LYS A 33 -4.88 -12.18 11.25
CA LYS A 33 -5.20 -13.38 12.03
C LYS A 33 -3.96 -14.24 12.31
N HIS A 34 -3.07 -14.37 11.33
CA HIS A 34 -1.90 -15.25 11.45
C HIS A 34 -0.68 -14.57 12.07
N THR A 35 -0.53 -13.25 11.91
CA THR A 35 0.65 -12.54 12.40
C THR A 35 0.41 -11.75 13.68
N GLY A 36 -0.82 -11.27 13.91
CA GLY A 36 -1.11 -10.33 15.00
C GLY A 36 -0.36 -9.01 14.90
N LYS A 37 0.25 -8.71 13.74
CA LYS A 37 1.07 -7.52 13.50
C LYS A 37 0.22 -6.31 13.08
N ARG A 38 0.78 -5.10 13.20
CA ARG A 38 0.14 -3.87 12.70
C ARG A 38 0.14 -3.81 11.18
N ILE A 39 -1.03 -3.55 10.62
CA ILE A 39 -1.26 -3.46 9.18
C ILE A 39 -1.60 -2.03 8.79
N MET A 40 -0.95 -1.52 7.75
CA MET A 40 -1.42 -0.34 7.02
C MET A 40 -1.78 -0.76 5.59
N ALA A 41 -3.06 -0.62 5.23
CA ALA A 41 -3.54 -0.83 3.88
C ALA A 41 -3.87 0.52 3.23
N LEU A 42 -3.26 0.78 2.08
CA LEU A 42 -3.34 2.06 1.37
C LEU A 42 -4.16 1.94 0.09
N PHE A 43 -5.13 2.84 -0.03
CA PHE A 43 -6.12 2.89 -1.09
C PHE A 43 -6.06 4.20 -1.89
N THR A 44 -6.42 4.14 -3.16
CA THR A 44 -6.45 5.34 -4.03
C THR A 44 -7.70 6.20 -3.85
N SER A 45 -8.75 5.69 -3.19
CA SER A 45 -9.98 6.44 -2.96
C SER A 45 -10.65 6.02 -1.66
N ARG A 46 -11.46 6.94 -1.10
CA ARG A 46 -12.33 6.65 0.05
C ARG A 46 -13.36 5.56 -0.26
N ALA A 47 -13.86 5.52 -1.49
CA ALA A 47 -14.82 4.50 -1.91
C ALA A 47 -14.22 3.09 -1.83
N ALA A 48 -13.00 2.88 -2.36
CA ALA A 48 -12.32 1.60 -2.29
C ALA A 48 -12.04 1.18 -0.83
N LEU A 49 -11.56 2.13 -0.02
CA LEU A 49 -11.35 1.93 1.42
C LEU A 49 -12.63 1.50 2.13
N ASN A 50 -13.76 2.19 1.90
CA ASN A 50 -15.04 1.89 2.54
C ASN A 50 -15.56 0.51 2.13
N HIS A 51 -15.42 0.12 0.86
CA HIS A 51 -15.81 -1.23 0.42
C HIS A 51 -15.02 -2.30 1.17
N VAL A 52 -13.69 -2.16 1.28
CA VAL A 52 -12.85 -3.11 2.02
C VAL A 52 -13.17 -3.10 3.52
N TYR A 53 -13.43 -1.93 4.10
CA TYR A 53 -13.87 -1.81 5.49
C TYR A 53 -15.14 -2.63 5.75
N HIS A 54 -16.15 -2.52 4.88
CA HIS A 54 -17.38 -3.29 5.02
C HIS A 54 -17.15 -4.79 4.82
N GLU A 55 -16.32 -5.20 3.86
CA GLU A 55 -15.94 -6.61 3.68
C GLU A 55 -15.20 -7.18 4.91
N LEU A 56 -14.36 -6.39 5.58
CA LEU A 56 -13.71 -6.80 6.83
C LEU A 56 -14.73 -6.99 7.96
N GLN A 57 -15.76 -6.16 8.03
CA GLN A 57 -16.83 -6.30 9.04
C GLN A 57 -17.70 -7.55 8.86
N THR A 58 -17.74 -8.15 7.66
CA THR A 58 -18.48 -9.40 7.41
C THR A 58 -17.68 -10.66 7.75
N LYS A 59 -16.37 -10.53 8.03
CA LYS A 59 -15.51 -11.64 8.43
C LYS A 59 -15.90 -12.20 9.80
N PRO A 60 -15.57 -13.47 10.10
CA PRO A 60 -15.69 -14.00 11.46
C PRO A 60 -14.89 -13.15 12.45
N GLY A 61 -15.57 -12.60 13.48
CA GLY A 61 -14.97 -11.63 14.41
C GLY A 61 -14.68 -10.25 13.82
N GLY A 62 -15.14 -9.96 12.60
CA GLY A 62 -14.82 -8.74 11.86
C GLY A 62 -15.21 -7.43 12.57
N ARG A 63 -16.25 -7.46 13.41
CA ARG A 63 -16.69 -6.31 14.23
C ARG A 63 -15.77 -6.01 15.41
N GLU A 64 -14.92 -6.97 15.79
CA GLU A 64 -13.97 -6.86 16.90
C GLU A 64 -12.57 -6.49 16.42
N LEU A 65 -12.34 -6.48 15.10
CA LEU A 65 -11.07 -6.06 14.51
C LEU A 65 -10.73 -4.61 14.92
N PRO A 66 -9.49 -4.31 15.31
CA PRO A 66 -9.04 -2.97 15.67
C PRO A 66 -8.84 -2.11 14.41
N LEU A 67 -9.94 -1.80 13.72
CA LEU A 67 -9.96 -1.06 12.47
C LEU A 67 -9.90 0.45 12.72
N PHE A 68 -8.92 1.08 12.11
CA PHE A 68 -8.77 2.53 12.02
C PHE A 68 -8.99 2.93 10.57
N ALA A 69 -10.18 3.38 10.23
CA ALA A 69 -10.54 3.81 8.89
C ALA A 69 -10.84 5.30 8.88
N GLN A 70 -10.54 5.98 7.78
CA GLN A 70 -10.86 7.40 7.59
C GLN A 70 -12.39 7.59 7.41
N VAL A 71 -13.13 7.51 8.52
CA VAL A 71 -14.52 7.96 8.62
C VAL A 71 -14.58 9.47 8.80
N ALA A 72 -15.71 10.08 8.41
CA ALA A 72 -15.91 11.52 8.51
C ALA A 72 -15.58 12.03 9.93
N GLY A 73 -14.75 13.07 10.03
CA GLY A 73 -14.37 13.71 11.30
C GLY A 73 -13.07 13.23 11.96
N SER A 74 -12.49 12.10 11.54
CA SER A 74 -11.23 11.60 12.13
C SER A 74 -10.00 12.19 11.43
N SER A 75 -9.11 12.84 12.20
CA SER A 75 -7.84 13.34 11.67
C SER A 75 -6.84 12.21 11.43
N ARG A 76 -5.97 12.34 10.42
CA ARG A 76 -4.89 11.37 10.12
C ARG A 76 -4.04 11.06 11.35
N TYR A 77 -3.71 12.11 12.11
CA TYR A 77 -2.92 11.99 13.34
C TYR A 77 -3.63 11.18 14.42
N ALA A 78 -4.94 11.38 14.61
CA ALA A 78 -5.72 10.61 15.59
C ALA A 78 -5.77 9.12 15.22
N MET A 79 -5.96 8.79 13.94
CA MET A 79 -5.96 7.40 13.46
C MET A 79 -4.62 6.71 13.71
N LEU A 80 -3.51 7.40 13.40
CA LEU A 80 -2.17 6.86 13.63
C LEU A 80 -1.87 6.64 15.11
N ARG A 81 -2.22 7.61 15.97
CA ARG A 81 -2.09 7.44 17.42
C ARG A 81 -2.96 6.31 17.95
N GLY A 82 -4.17 6.16 17.42
CA GLY A 82 -5.07 5.06 17.76
C GLY A 82 -4.44 3.71 17.42
N MET A 83 -3.98 3.56 16.17
CA MET A 83 -3.29 2.35 15.73
C MET A 83 -2.03 2.06 16.57
N HIS A 84 -1.22 3.07 16.87
CA HIS A 84 0.01 2.89 17.63
C HIS A 84 -0.21 2.33 19.04
N ARG A 85 -1.36 2.64 19.65
CA ARG A 85 -1.73 2.16 20.98
C ARG A 85 -2.18 0.69 20.99
N ILE A 86 -2.46 0.12 19.82
CA ILE A 86 -2.93 -1.27 19.69
C ILE A 86 -1.82 -2.10 19.03
N LYS A 87 -1.49 -3.25 19.63
CA LYS A 87 -0.40 -4.11 19.14
C LYS A 87 -0.68 -4.70 17.75
N ASN A 88 -1.95 -4.93 17.42
CA ASN A 88 -2.40 -5.56 16.18
C ASN A 88 -3.33 -4.63 15.37
N GLY A 89 -3.18 -3.30 15.49
CA GLY A 89 -4.07 -2.35 14.81
C GLY A 89 -4.03 -2.43 13.29
N ILE A 90 -5.18 -2.23 12.63
CA ILE A 90 -5.32 -2.21 11.17
C ILE A 90 -5.74 -0.80 10.74
N LEU A 91 -4.85 -0.07 10.06
CA LEU A 91 -5.16 1.23 9.48
C LEU A 91 -5.51 1.10 8.00
N LEU A 92 -6.72 1.51 7.64
CA LEU A 92 -7.14 1.69 6.27
C LEU A 92 -7.00 3.17 5.92
N GLY A 93 -6.05 3.49 5.04
CA GLY A 93 -5.69 4.85 4.68
C GLY A 93 -5.83 5.13 3.19
N THR A 94 -6.07 6.39 2.82
CA THR A 94 -5.97 6.81 1.41
C THR A 94 -4.55 7.22 1.05
N ASN A 95 -4.28 7.50 -0.23
CA ASN A 95 -2.96 7.96 -0.69
C ASN A 95 -2.41 9.19 0.06
N ALA A 96 -3.25 9.99 0.71
CA ALA A 96 -2.82 11.09 1.58
C ALA A 96 -1.99 10.62 2.79
N PHE A 97 -1.91 9.32 3.07
CA PHE A 97 -0.96 8.77 4.02
C PHE A 97 0.46 8.71 3.47
N TRP A 98 0.69 8.64 2.14
CA TRP A 98 2.04 8.74 1.55
C TRP A 98 2.65 10.13 1.75
N GLU A 99 1.83 11.17 1.75
CA GLU A 99 2.30 12.55 1.73
C GLU A 99 2.31 13.17 3.14
N GLY A 100 3.52 13.43 3.65
CA GLY A 100 3.72 14.31 4.80
C GLY A 100 3.23 13.76 6.15
N VAL A 101 3.21 12.44 6.33
CA VAL A 101 2.97 11.85 7.65
C VAL A 101 4.23 11.18 8.16
N ASP A 102 4.77 11.74 9.24
CA ASP A 102 5.79 11.09 10.04
C ASP A 102 5.12 9.95 10.82
N LEU A 103 5.44 8.71 10.45
CA LEU A 103 4.92 7.55 11.16
C LEU A 103 5.78 7.34 12.40
N PRO A 104 5.19 7.24 13.61
CA PRO A 104 5.90 6.80 14.81
C PRO A 104 6.76 5.55 14.53
N ARG A 105 7.96 5.47 15.12
CA ARG A 105 8.82 4.26 15.05
C ARG A 105 8.02 3.02 15.48
N ASP A 106 8.37 1.87 14.92
CA ASP A 106 7.77 0.56 15.20
C ASP A 106 6.29 0.42 14.84
N LEU A 107 5.71 1.41 14.15
CA LEU A 107 4.27 1.43 13.90
C LEU A 107 3.82 0.48 12.78
N LEU A 108 4.70 0.16 11.84
CA LEU A 108 4.32 -0.49 10.59
C LEU A 108 5.11 -1.77 10.37
N GLU A 109 4.42 -2.90 10.38
CA GLU A 109 5.03 -4.22 10.19
C GLU A 109 4.49 -4.90 8.92
N ILE A 110 3.28 -4.56 8.49
CA ILE A 110 2.70 -5.04 7.23
C ILE A 110 2.17 -3.84 6.47
N LEU A 111 2.72 -3.60 5.27
CA LEU A 111 2.27 -2.56 4.36
C LEU A 111 1.60 -3.20 3.14
N ILE A 112 0.32 -2.89 2.93
CA ILE A 112 -0.47 -3.35 1.80
C ILE A 112 -0.78 -2.17 0.89
N ILE A 113 -0.40 -2.27 -0.38
CA ILE A 113 -0.73 -1.29 -1.42
C ILE A 113 -1.80 -1.89 -2.32
N SER A 114 -3.03 -1.36 -2.24
CA SER A 114 -4.13 -1.87 -3.07
C SER A 114 -3.97 -1.48 -4.54
N LYS A 115 -3.31 -0.35 -4.81
CA LYS A 115 -3.14 0.23 -6.16
C LYS A 115 -1.92 1.15 -6.20
N LEU A 116 -1.19 1.15 -7.31
CA LEU A 116 -0.02 1.99 -7.53
C LEU A 116 -0.32 3.49 -7.29
N PRO A 117 0.58 4.24 -6.61
CA PRO A 117 0.33 5.59 -6.12
C PRO A 117 0.48 6.67 -7.20
N PHE A 118 -0.14 6.48 -8.36
CA PHE A 118 -0.21 7.49 -9.40
C PHE A 118 -0.97 8.74 -8.92
N SER A 119 -0.48 9.91 -9.31
CA SER A 119 -1.18 11.18 -9.11
C SER A 119 -2.49 11.24 -9.87
N VAL A 120 -3.43 12.02 -9.35
CA VAL A 120 -4.72 12.22 -10.01
C VAL A 120 -4.48 13.10 -11.26
N PRO A 121 -4.80 12.62 -12.48
CA PRO A 121 -4.50 13.37 -13.70
C PRO A 121 -5.15 14.75 -13.76
N THR A 122 -6.31 14.91 -13.11
CA THR A 122 -7.07 16.16 -13.09
C THR A 122 -6.55 17.20 -12.09
N GLU A 123 -5.53 16.87 -11.29
CA GLU A 123 -4.88 17.87 -10.43
C GLU A 123 -4.22 18.96 -11.28
N PRO A 124 -4.42 20.25 -10.99
CA PRO A 124 -3.96 21.34 -11.85
C PRO A 124 -2.47 21.27 -12.20
N ARG A 125 -1.61 20.93 -11.22
CA ARG A 125 -0.17 20.80 -11.42
C ARG A 125 0.17 19.62 -12.34
N VAL A 126 -0.47 18.47 -12.12
CA VAL A 126 -0.27 17.24 -12.89
C VAL A 126 -0.72 17.43 -14.34
N GLN A 127 -1.89 18.04 -14.53
CA GLN A 127 -2.45 18.35 -15.84
C GLN A 127 -1.55 19.34 -16.60
N ALA A 128 -1.12 20.44 -15.96
CA ALA A 128 -0.27 21.43 -16.60
C ALA A 128 1.06 20.84 -17.08
N TYR A 129 1.73 20.06 -16.23
CA TYR A 129 3.01 19.43 -16.58
C TYR A 129 2.83 18.35 -17.67
N SER A 130 1.76 17.57 -17.59
CA SER A 130 1.43 16.56 -18.61
C SER A 130 1.18 17.19 -19.98
N ASN A 131 0.43 18.29 -20.02
CA ASN A 131 0.15 19.03 -21.25
C ASN A 131 1.43 19.60 -21.88
N MET A 132 2.33 20.16 -21.05
CA MET A 132 3.61 20.68 -21.50
C MET A 132 4.45 19.59 -22.18
N LEU A 133 4.55 18.39 -21.59
CA LEU A 133 5.29 17.27 -22.18
C LEU A 133 4.65 16.78 -23.48
N GLN A 134 3.32 16.69 -23.53
CA GLN A 134 2.60 16.29 -24.74
C GLN A 134 2.80 17.29 -25.89
N GLN A 135 2.82 18.60 -25.60
CA GLN A 135 3.14 19.64 -26.59
C GLN A 135 4.57 19.52 -27.15
N GLN A 136 5.49 18.92 -26.40
CA GLN A 136 6.85 18.60 -26.84
C GLN A 136 6.94 17.26 -27.60
N GLY A 137 5.82 16.58 -27.87
CA GLY A 137 5.80 15.26 -28.49
C GLY A 137 6.26 14.11 -27.58
N ARG A 138 6.33 14.35 -26.26
CA ARG A 138 6.81 13.38 -25.27
C ARG A 138 5.66 12.58 -24.65
N ASN A 139 5.97 11.40 -24.13
CA ASN A 139 5.00 10.57 -23.43
C ASN A 139 4.90 10.99 -21.95
N SER A 140 3.94 11.84 -21.61
CA SER A 140 3.76 12.33 -20.23
C SER A 140 3.57 11.22 -19.19
N PHE A 141 3.02 10.06 -19.58
CA PHE A 141 2.85 8.94 -18.66
C PHE A 141 4.21 8.32 -18.29
N MET A 142 5.05 8.02 -19.29
CA MET A 142 6.37 7.43 -19.06
C MET A 142 7.40 8.43 -18.52
N ASP A 143 7.33 9.69 -18.97
CA ASP A 143 8.34 10.70 -18.65
C ASP A 143 8.05 11.46 -17.35
N PHE A 144 6.83 11.32 -16.80
CA PHE A 144 6.43 12.01 -15.58
C PHE A 144 5.62 11.14 -14.62
N SER A 145 4.47 10.61 -15.04
CA SER A 145 3.57 9.90 -14.12
C SER A 145 4.20 8.65 -13.50
N VAL A 146 4.93 7.86 -14.29
CA VAL A 146 5.66 6.67 -13.80
C VAL A 146 6.80 7.06 -12.84
N PRO A 147 7.75 7.94 -13.20
CA PRO A 147 8.78 8.40 -12.27
C PRO A 147 8.24 8.95 -10.95
N GLU A 148 7.19 9.78 -11.00
CA GLU A 148 6.58 10.34 -9.79
C GLU A 148 5.98 9.24 -8.90
N ALA A 149 5.25 8.29 -9.49
CA ALA A 149 4.66 7.17 -8.76
C ALA A 149 5.73 6.24 -8.15
N VAL A 150 6.83 6.01 -8.85
CA VAL A 150 7.97 5.19 -8.38
C VAL A 150 8.64 5.84 -7.16
N VAL A 151 8.83 7.16 -7.17
CA VAL A 151 9.36 7.90 -6.01
C VAL A 151 8.45 7.73 -4.80
N ARG A 152 7.13 7.89 -4.98
CA ARG A 152 6.14 7.70 -3.90
C ARG A 152 6.16 6.27 -3.38
N PHE A 153 6.16 5.29 -4.28
CA PHE A 153 6.20 3.86 -3.96
C PHE A 153 7.42 3.51 -3.10
N ARG A 154 8.62 3.95 -3.50
CA ARG A 154 9.86 3.78 -2.73
C ARG A 154 9.79 4.43 -1.35
N GLN A 155 9.20 5.63 -1.25
CA GLN A 155 9.14 6.37 0.01
C GLN A 155 8.33 5.64 1.08
N GLY A 156 7.20 5.04 0.75
CA GLY A 156 6.44 4.26 1.73
C GLY A 156 6.95 2.84 1.93
N PHE A 157 7.67 2.23 0.98
CA PHE A 157 8.50 1.07 1.32
C PHE A 157 9.53 1.44 2.41
N GLY A 158 10.21 2.58 2.27
CA GLY A 158 11.13 3.10 3.30
C GLY A 158 10.47 3.46 4.63
N ARG A 159 9.13 3.42 4.72
CA ARG A 159 8.41 3.54 5.99
C ARG A 159 8.13 2.21 6.67
N LEU A 160 8.19 1.11 5.93
CA LEU A 160 8.15 -0.24 6.48
C LEU A 160 9.47 -0.54 7.21
N ILE A 161 10.60 -0.24 6.58
CA ILE A 161 11.94 -0.49 7.13
C ILE A 161 12.72 0.80 7.34
N ARG A 162 13.06 1.06 8.61
CA ARG A 162 13.74 2.28 9.10
C ARG A 162 14.97 1.95 9.90
N THR A 163 15.01 0.79 10.56
CA THR A 163 16.16 0.27 11.32
C THR A 163 16.58 -1.11 10.82
N ILE A 164 17.76 -1.57 11.22
CA ILE A 164 18.28 -2.91 10.87
C ILE A 164 17.55 -4.06 11.59
N GLU A 165 16.75 -3.73 12.61
CA GLU A 165 15.97 -4.69 13.41
C GLU A 165 14.52 -4.77 12.93
N ASP A 166 14.09 -3.84 12.05
CA ASP A 166 12.73 -3.85 11.54
C ASP A 166 12.55 -5.06 10.63
N GLU A 167 11.45 -5.79 10.83
CA GLU A 167 11.02 -6.87 9.94
C GLU A 167 9.57 -6.61 9.47
N GLY A 168 9.27 -6.91 8.21
CA GLY A 168 7.92 -6.66 7.72
C GLY A 168 7.52 -7.35 6.43
N LEU A 169 6.22 -7.28 6.15
CA LEU A 169 5.64 -7.75 4.90
C LEU A 169 5.26 -6.55 4.03
N PHE A 170 5.74 -6.55 2.79
CA PHE A 170 5.34 -5.60 1.78
C PHE A 170 4.46 -6.31 0.75
N ILE A 171 3.19 -5.95 0.66
CA ILE A 171 2.22 -6.63 -0.20
C ILE A 171 1.65 -5.64 -1.20
N VAL A 172 1.77 -5.93 -2.49
CA VAL A 172 1.22 -5.08 -3.55
C VAL A 172 0.18 -5.86 -4.34
N MET A 173 -1.05 -5.34 -4.32
CA MET A 173 -2.20 -5.99 -4.97
C MET A 173 -2.38 -5.59 -6.44
N ASP A 174 -1.65 -4.59 -6.92
CA ASP A 174 -1.84 -4.06 -8.27
C ASP A 174 -1.14 -4.93 -9.32
N GLU A 175 -1.90 -5.69 -10.09
CA GLU A 175 -1.38 -6.62 -11.11
C GLU A 175 -0.54 -5.93 -12.20
N ARG A 176 -0.66 -4.61 -12.35
CA ARG A 176 0.08 -3.84 -13.36
C ARG A 176 1.60 -3.90 -13.18
N ILE A 177 2.10 -4.19 -11.98
CA ILE A 177 3.55 -4.43 -11.77
C ILE A 177 4.03 -5.64 -12.58
N VAL A 178 3.19 -6.67 -12.70
CA VAL A 178 3.51 -7.90 -13.45
C VAL A 178 3.09 -7.80 -14.91
N GLU A 179 1.94 -7.18 -15.18
CA GLU A 179 1.33 -7.18 -16.53
C GLU A 179 1.86 -6.08 -17.47
N LYS A 180 2.33 -4.95 -16.94
CA LYS A 180 2.72 -3.79 -17.76
C LYS A 180 4.23 -3.69 -17.85
N ARG A 181 4.72 -3.27 -19.02
CA ARG A 181 6.15 -3.06 -19.28
C ARG A 181 6.81 -2.09 -18.29
N TYR A 182 6.10 -1.06 -17.84
CA TYR A 182 6.63 -0.12 -16.83
C TYR A 182 6.66 -0.71 -15.42
N GLY A 183 6.00 -1.84 -15.19
CA GLY A 183 5.88 -2.47 -13.88
C GLY A 183 7.22 -2.87 -13.30
N SER A 184 8.18 -3.28 -14.15
CA SER A 184 9.55 -3.60 -13.71
C SER A 184 10.24 -2.41 -13.04
N ILE A 185 9.96 -1.18 -13.47
CA ILE A 185 10.53 0.03 -12.87
C ILE A 185 10.12 0.15 -11.38
N PHE A 186 8.92 -0.32 -11.03
CA PHE A 186 8.46 -0.35 -9.64
C PHE A 186 9.16 -1.46 -8.84
N SER A 187 9.19 -2.69 -9.36
CA SER A 187 9.83 -3.81 -8.65
C SER A 187 11.32 -3.59 -8.46
N ASP A 188 12.03 -3.11 -9.48
CA ASP A 188 13.49 -2.90 -9.47
C ASP A 188 13.91 -1.76 -8.52
N THR A 189 12.97 -0.89 -8.14
CA THR A 189 13.20 0.19 -7.18
C THR A 189 13.21 -0.29 -5.73
N ILE A 190 12.62 -1.46 -5.46
CA ILE A 190 12.58 -2.06 -4.13
C ILE A 190 13.78 -3.00 -3.99
N PRO A 191 14.62 -2.84 -2.95
CA PRO A 191 15.83 -3.63 -2.77
C PRO A 191 15.55 -5.03 -2.18
N VAL A 192 14.47 -5.68 -2.62
CA VAL A 192 14.01 -7.00 -2.17
C VAL A 192 13.46 -7.77 -3.36
N GLN A 193 13.75 -9.05 -3.43
CA GLN A 193 13.21 -9.92 -4.47
C GLN A 193 11.68 -10.01 -4.34
N MET A 194 11.01 -9.71 -5.44
CA MET A 194 9.56 -9.81 -5.54
C MET A 194 9.10 -11.28 -5.62
N GLU A 195 8.26 -11.70 -4.68
CA GLU A 195 7.60 -13.01 -4.60
C GLU A 195 6.18 -12.93 -5.18
N PRO A 196 5.89 -13.50 -6.36
CA PRO A 196 4.57 -13.41 -6.96
C PRO A 196 3.58 -14.39 -6.30
N PHE A 197 2.38 -13.90 -5.91
CA PHE A 197 1.32 -14.72 -5.32
C PHE A 197 -0.03 -14.54 -6.05
N SER A 198 -0.90 -15.56 -5.97
CA SER A 198 -2.23 -15.55 -6.59
C SER A 198 -3.35 -15.99 -5.66
N ILE A 199 -3.02 -16.67 -4.56
CA ILE A 199 -3.98 -17.09 -3.52
C ILE A 199 -3.48 -16.62 -2.15
N VAL A 200 -4.40 -16.38 -1.22
CA VAL A 200 -4.09 -15.75 0.07
C VAL A 200 -3.21 -16.64 0.94
N GLU A 201 -3.38 -17.95 0.84
CA GLU A 201 -2.63 -18.97 1.58
C GLU A 201 -1.12 -18.94 1.29
N GLU A 202 -0.70 -18.37 0.16
CA GLU A 202 0.72 -18.20 -0.18
C GLU A 202 1.41 -17.13 0.71
N LEU A 203 0.64 -16.21 1.30
CA LEU A 203 1.16 -15.14 2.17
C LEU A 203 1.44 -15.59 3.61
N ILE A 204 0.91 -16.76 3.99
CA ILE A 204 0.89 -17.26 5.38
C ILE A 204 1.95 -18.37 5.60
N LYS A 205 2.68 -18.74 4.55
CA LYS A 205 3.78 -19.71 4.59
C LYS A 205 5.05 -19.06 5.11
#